data_AF-A0A429ZNX7-F1
#
_entry.id   AF-A0A429ZNX7-F1
#
_cell.length_a   1.000
_cell.length_b   1.000
_cell.length_c   1.000
_cell.angle_alpha   90.00
_cell.angle_beta   90.00
_cell.angle_gamma   90.00
#
_symmetry.space_group_name_H-M   'P 1'
#
loop_
_entity.id
_entity.type
_entity.pdbx_description
1 polymer ?
#
loop_
_entity_poly.entity_id
_entity_poly.type
_entity_poly.pdbx_seq_one_letter_code
_entity_poly.pdbx_strand_id
1 'polypeptide(L)'
;MSQSKVAGTVMLNLNNGEKKFLVKHDKTDHLDFIVANIDSIHTSLACILRDLKDVVKLDTSKMDLFELTNVTINSVSMPLFVFTLDENNVSEIDSATYGWENPKQVKNVLENIDISGVPFFY
;
A
#
# COMPACT_ATOMS: atom_id res chain seq x y z
N MET A 1 -13.41 -16.53 13.86
CA MET A 1 -12.91 -15.25 14.39
C MET A 1 -12.52 -14.39 13.21
N SER A 2 -13.16 -13.25 13.00
CA SER A 2 -12.85 -12.37 11.86
C SER A 2 -11.46 -11.78 12.08
N GLN A 3 -10.47 -12.20 11.29
CA GLN A 3 -9.17 -11.55 11.26
C GLN A 3 -9.38 -10.14 10.70
N SER A 4 -9.26 -9.13 11.55
CA SER A 4 -9.22 -7.74 11.10
C SER A 4 -7.96 -7.52 10.28
N LYS A 5 -8.11 -6.98 9.08
CA LYS A 5 -7.01 -6.72 8.14
C LYS A 5 -6.84 -5.22 7.96
N VAL A 6 -5.66 -4.83 7.51
CA VAL A 6 -5.33 -3.46 7.11
C VAL A 6 -4.55 -3.52 5.81
N ALA A 7 -4.89 -2.63 4.88
CA ALA A 7 -4.17 -2.45 3.63
C ALA A 7 -3.18 -1.29 3.72
N GLY A 8 -2.14 -1.34 2.90
CA GLY A 8 -1.13 -0.30 2.78
C GLY A 8 -0.58 -0.17 1.37
N THR A 9 -0.23 1.06 1.00
CA THR A 9 0.57 1.37 -0.19
C THR A 9 1.51 2.53 0.11
N VAL A 10 2.56 2.66 -0.69
CA VAL A 10 3.51 3.76 -0.63
C VAL A 10 3.50 4.49 -1.97
N MET A 11 3.24 5.79 -1.94
CA MET A 11 3.38 6.69 -3.08
C MET A 11 4.82 7.17 -3.14
N LEU A 12 5.54 6.70 -4.16
CA LEU A 12 6.89 7.13 -4.46
C LEU A 12 6.86 8.43 -5.27
N ASN A 13 7.44 9.49 -4.70
CA ASN A 13 7.68 10.75 -5.40
C ASN A 13 9.01 10.66 -6.15
N LEU A 14 8.94 10.64 -7.48
CA LEU A 14 10.12 10.66 -8.33
C LEU A 14 10.63 12.09 -8.51
N ASN A 15 11.95 12.25 -8.65
CA ASN A 15 12.57 13.56 -8.80
C ASN A 15 12.12 14.29 -10.09
N ASN A 16 11.59 13.56 -11.08
CA ASN A 16 11.02 14.12 -12.31
C ASN A 16 9.57 14.65 -12.14
N GLY A 17 9.00 14.58 -10.93
CA GLY A 17 7.63 14.99 -10.62
C GLY A 17 6.57 13.91 -10.86
N GLU A 18 6.96 12.74 -11.38
CA GLU A 18 6.06 11.60 -11.50
C GLU A 18 5.87 10.90 -10.16
N LYS A 19 4.80 10.12 -10.08
CA LYS A 19 4.45 9.32 -8.90
C LYS A 19 4.32 7.86 -9.29
N LYS A 20 4.81 6.98 -8.44
CA LYS A 20 4.56 5.53 -8.53
C LYS A 20 3.95 5.03 -7.23
N PHE A 21 3.31 3.88 -7.25
CA PHE A 21 2.75 3.27 -6.06
C PHE A 21 3.28 1.87 -5.87
N LEU A 22 3.57 1.53 -4.62
CA LEU A 22 3.95 0.19 -4.23
C LEU A 22 2.72 -0.72 -4.24
N VAL A 23 2.81 -1.78 -5.03
CA VAL A 23 1.82 -2.83 -5.09
C VAL A 23 2.49 -4.19 -4.95
N LYS A 24 1.69 -5.19 -4.62
CA LYS A 24 2.07 -6.59 -4.65
C LYS A 24 1.66 -7.20 -5.98
N HIS A 25 2.57 -7.95 -6.59
CA HIS A 25 2.28 -8.80 -7.74
C HIS A 25 1.84 -10.18 -7.23
N ASP A 26 0.69 -10.67 -7.69
CA ASP A 26 0.28 -12.04 -7.43
C ASP A 26 0.70 -13.00 -8.56
N LYS A 27 0.48 -14.30 -8.37
CA LYS A 27 0.88 -15.34 -9.35
C LYS A 27 0.08 -15.31 -10.65
N THR A 28 -0.97 -14.50 -10.72
CA THR A 28 -1.92 -14.38 -11.83
C THR A 28 -1.82 -13.03 -12.53
N ASP A 29 -0.75 -12.26 -12.26
CA ASP A 29 -0.51 -10.93 -12.82
C ASP A 29 -1.54 -9.87 -12.35
N HIS A 30 -2.26 -10.18 -11.26
CA HIS A 30 -3.08 -9.19 -10.58
C HIS A 30 -2.22 -8.37 -9.62
N LEU A 31 -2.51 -7.09 -9.62
CA LEU A 31 -1.91 -6.11 -8.73
C LEU A 31 -2.80 -5.97 -7.50
N ASP A 32 -2.21 -6.01 -6.31
CA ASP A 32 -2.90 -5.91 -5.03
C ASP A 32 -2.19 -4.93 -4.09
N PHE A 33 -2.90 -4.42 -3.08
CA PHE A 33 -2.26 -3.69 -1.99
C PHE A 33 -1.56 -4.64 -1.00
N ILE A 34 -0.62 -4.09 -0.24
CA ILE A 34 0.00 -4.82 0.86
C ILE A 34 -1.06 -4.98 1.94
N VAL A 35 -1.31 -6.21 2.39
CA VAL A 35 -2.31 -6.49 3.43
C VAL A 35 -1.65 -7.16 4.62
N ALA A 36 -1.78 -6.53 5.78
CA ALA A 36 -1.30 -7.05 7.05
C ALA A 36 -2.48 -7.55 7.91
N ASN A 37 -2.21 -8.57 8.72
CA ASN A 37 -3.14 -9.02 9.75
C ASN A 37 -2.98 -8.16 11.01
N ILE A 38 -4.10 -7.65 11.52
CA ILE A 38 -4.12 -6.91 12.78
C ILE A 38 -4.09 -7.91 13.93
N ASP A 39 -3.07 -7.82 14.78
CA ASP A 39 -2.98 -8.60 16.00
C ASP A 39 -3.59 -7.84 17.20
N SER A 40 -3.82 -8.54 18.32
CA SER A 40 -4.46 -7.95 19.50
C SER A 40 -3.56 -7.03 20.31
N ILE A 41 -2.30 -6.87 19.91
CA ILE A 41 -1.26 -6.16 20.67
C ILE A 41 -0.96 -4.81 20.00
N HIS A 42 -1.02 -4.75 18.68
CA HIS A 42 -0.62 -3.59 17.88
C HIS A 42 -1.80 -2.89 17.21
N THR A 43 -1.63 -1.60 16.93
CA THR A 43 -2.59 -0.85 16.11
C THR A 43 -2.51 -1.29 14.65
N SER A 44 -3.55 -1.01 13.85
CA SER A 44 -3.55 -1.26 12.41
C SER A 44 -2.36 -0.60 11.71
N LEU A 45 -2.05 0.64 12.08
CA LEU A 45 -0.89 1.38 11.58
C LEU A 45 0.44 0.67 11.91
N ALA A 46 0.60 0.21 13.15
CA ALA A 46 1.81 -0.51 13.54
C ALA A 46 1.97 -1.85 12.80
N CYS A 47 0.85 -2.56 12.56
CA CYS A 47 0.87 -3.80 11.79
C CYS A 47 1.30 -3.57 10.34
N ILE A 48 0.77 -2.56 9.66
CA ILE A 48 1.13 -2.30 8.26
C ILE A 48 2.56 -1.75 8.14
N LEU A 49 3.02 -0.90 9.06
CA LEU A 49 4.41 -0.44 9.10
C LEU A 49 5.38 -1.59 9.34
N ARG A 50 5.03 -2.55 10.20
CA ARG A 50 5.82 -3.77 10.41
C ARG A 50 5.96 -4.54 9.10
N ASP A 51 4.88 -4.77 8.37
CA ASP A 51 4.94 -5.55 7.14
C ASP A 51 5.70 -4.80 6.02
N LEU A 52 5.53 -3.48 5.89
CA LEU A 52 6.33 -2.65 4.98
C LEU A 52 7.84 -2.72 5.29
N LYS A 53 8.20 -2.76 6.58
CA LYS A 53 9.60 -2.87 7.02
C LYS A 53 10.16 -4.29 6.87
N ASP A 54 9.46 -5.27 7.42
CA ASP A 54 10.01 -6.61 7.63
C ASP A 54 9.78 -7.53 6.41
N VAL A 55 8.69 -7.31 5.67
CA VAL A 55 8.34 -8.10 4.48
C VAL A 55 8.77 -7.37 3.22
N VAL A 56 8.38 -6.10 3.05
CA VAL A 56 8.71 -5.33 1.84
C VAL A 56 10.10 -4.70 1.87
N LYS A 57 10.77 -4.71 3.03
CA LYS A 57 12.15 -4.22 3.22
C LYS A 57 12.34 -2.72 2.97
N LEU A 58 11.29 -1.93 3.20
CA LEU A 58 11.38 -0.48 3.13
C LEU A 58 11.78 0.16 4.47
N ASP A 59 12.51 1.28 4.41
CA ASP A 59 12.80 2.08 5.59
C ASP A 59 11.58 2.94 5.95
N THR A 60 10.77 2.45 6.89
CA THR A 60 9.57 3.14 7.35
C THR A 60 9.86 4.44 8.12
N SER A 61 11.11 4.70 8.53
CA SER A 61 11.49 5.99 9.14
C SER A 61 11.60 7.13 8.14
N LYS A 62 11.63 6.79 6.83
CA LYS A 62 11.67 7.74 5.71
C LYS A 62 10.32 7.95 5.06
N MET A 63 9.28 7.34 5.63
CA MET A 63 7.92 7.44 5.12
C MET A 63 7.08 8.38 5.96
N ASP A 64 6.25 9.16 5.29
CA ASP A 64 5.23 9.97 5.93
C ASP A 64 3.84 9.41 5.64
N LEU A 65 2.98 9.39 6.67
CA LEU A 65 1.57 9.05 6.44
C LEU A 65 0.91 10.21 5.70
N PHE A 66 0.53 9.96 4.44
CA PHE A 66 -0.16 10.93 3.61
C PHE A 66 -1.67 10.88 3.83
N GLU A 67 -2.24 9.68 3.84
CA GLU A 67 -3.69 9.52 3.92
C GLU A 67 -4.13 8.20 4.57
N LEU A 68 -5.30 8.23 5.21
CA LEU A 68 -6.05 7.07 5.68
C LEU A 68 -7.44 7.07 5.03
N THR A 69 -7.75 6.03 4.27
CA THR A 69 -9.08 5.82 3.69
C THR A 69 -9.60 4.41 4.02
N ASN A 70 -10.82 4.08 3.58
CA ASN A 70 -11.39 2.73 3.70
C ASN A 70 -11.58 2.12 2.32
N VAL A 71 -11.16 0.87 2.18
CA VAL A 71 -11.26 0.10 0.94
C VAL A 71 -11.99 -1.20 1.19
N THR A 72 -12.73 -1.68 0.19
CA THR A 72 -13.35 -3.01 0.24
C THR A 72 -12.69 -3.93 -0.76
N ILE A 73 -11.89 -4.88 -0.26
CA ILE A 73 -11.20 -5.88 -1.08
C ILE A 73 -11.89 -7.22 -0.84
N ASN A 74 -12.35 -7.89 -1.89
CA ASN A 74 -13.04 -9.19 -1.80
C ASN A 74 -14.22 -9.18 -0.80
N SER A 75 -15.06 -8.14 -0.86
CA SER A 75 -16.19 -7.91 0.07
C SER A 75 -15.82 -7.73 1.54
N VAL A 76 -14.54 -7.46 1.85
CA VAL A 76 -14.06 -7.14 3.19
C VAL A 76 -13.61 -5.69 3.23
N SER A 77 -14.33 -4.85 3.97
CA SER A 77 -13.94 -3.47 4.23
C SER A 77 -12.81 -3.41 5.25
N MET A 78 -11.75 -2.68 4.92
CA MET A 78 -10.57 -2.49 5.75
C MET A 78 -9.97 -1.10 5.55
N PRO A 79 -9.25 -0.55 6.55
CA PRO A 79 -8.51 0.67 6.38
C PRO A 79 -7.36 0.49 5.38
N LEU A 80 -7.12 1.50 4.54
CA LEU A 80 -5.96 1.64 3.67
C LEU A 80 -5.13 2.84 4.13
N PHE A 81 -3.88 2.58 4.50
CA PHE A 81 -2.90 3.63 4.77
C PHE A 81 -2.06 3.90 3.51
N VAL A 82 -2.01 5.17 3.11
CA VAL A 82 -1.18 5.66 2.01
C VAL A 82 -0.02 6.42 2.60
N PHE A 83 1.19 5.93 2.39
CA PHE A 83 2.43 6.60 2.79
C PHE A 83 3.06 7.32 1.60
N THR A 84 3.92 8.29 1.84
CA THR A 84 4.81 8.86 0.82
C THR A 84 6.26 8.52 1.11
N LEU A 85 7.03 8.32 0.05
CA LEU A 85 8.47 8.11 0.09
C LEU A 85 9.10 8.86 -1.09
N ASP A 86 10.25 9.48 -0.89
CA ASP A 86 11.00 10.10 -1.99
C ASP A 86 11.97 9.10 -2.63
N GLU A 87 12.20 9.23 -3.94
CA GLU A 87 13.10 8.37 -4.74
C GLU A 87 14.47 8.15 -4.11
N ASN A 88 15.03 9.19 -3.48
CA ASN A 88 16.35 9.12 -2.84
C ASN A 88 16.40 8.23 -1.58
N ASN A 89 15.23 7.84 -1.06
CA ASN A 89 15.09 7.02 0.14
C ASN A 89 14.59 5.59 -0.17
N VAL A 90 14.47 5.21 -1.45
CA VAL A 90 14.05 3.86 -1.85
C VAL A 90 15.16 2.85 -1.59
N SER A 91 14.85 1.82 -0.82
CA SER A 91 15.68 0.62 -0.69
C SER A 91 15.31 -0.43 -1.74
N GLU A 92 16.18 -1.42 -1.93
CA GLU A 92 15.87 -2.58 -2.76
C GLU A 92 14.67 -3.36 -2.18
N ILE A 93 13.67 -3.60 -3.02
CA ILE A 93 12.50 -4.44 -2.73
C ILE A 93 12.60 -5.75 -3.49
N ASP A 94 11.95 -6.80 -2.98
CA ASP A 94 11.79 -8.06 -3.72
C ASP A 94 10.94 -7.84 -4.97
N SER A 95 11.59 -7.65 -6.11
CA SER A 95 10.94 -7.35 -7.39
C SER A 95 10.16 -8.53 -7.96
N ALA A 96 10.27 -9.74 -7.37
CA ALA A 96 9.43 -10.88 -7.73
C ALA A 96 8.04 -10.81 -7.11
N THR A 97 7.88 -10.05 -6.02
CA THR A 97 6.63 -9.98 -5.24
C THR A 97 6.07 -8.56 -5.18
N TYR A 98 6.91 -7.54 -5.30
CA TYR A 98 6.52 -6.13 -5.16
C TYR A 98 7.03 -5.29 -6.32
N GLY A 99 6.20 -4.33 -6.73
CA GLY A 99 6.51 -3.44 -7.84
C GLY A 99 6.09 -2.01 -7.58
N TRP A 100 6.80 -1.08 -8.23
CA TRP A 100 6.43 0.33 -8.29
C TRP A 100 5.66 0.59 -9.60
N GLU A 101 4.34 0.72 -9.50
CA GLU A 101 3.46 0.85 -10.66
C GLU A 101 2.96 2.28 -10.84
N ASN A 102 2.61 2.64 -12.07
CA ASN A 102 2.10 3.97 -12.37
C ASN A 102 0.67 4.15 -11.86
N PRO A 103 0.20 5.39 -11.61
CA PRO A 103 -1.13 5.65 -11.09
C PRO A 103 -2.25 5.05 -11.96
N LYS A 104 -2.03 4.98 -13.29
CA LYS A 104 -2.97 4.36 -14.24
C LYS A 104 -3.14 2.86 -14.02
N GLN A 105 -2.07 2.14 -13.67
CA GLN A 105 -2.11 0.70 -13.40
C GLN A 105 -2.74 0.43 -12.03
N VAL A 106 -2.46 1.30 -11.06
CA VAL A 106 -3.05 1.26 -9.71
C VAL A 106 -4.55 1.57 -9.77
N LYS A 107 -4.99 2.42 -10.70
CA LYS A 107 -6.42 2.65 -10.92
C LYS A 107 -7.15 1.34 -11.23
N ASN A 108 -6.54 0.40 -11.95
CA ASN A 108 -7.15 -0.92 -12.19
C ASN A 108 -7.25 -1.75 -10.90
N VAL A 109 -6.30 -1.60 -9.96
CA VAL A 109 -6.39 -2.18 -8.60
C VAL A 109 -7.57 -1.57 -7.86
N LEU A 110 -7.68 -0.24 -7.89
CA LEU A 110 -8.73 0.52 -7.26
C LEU A 110 -10.12 0.26 -7.89
N GLU A 111 -10.20 -0.04 -9.19
CA GLU A 111 -11.45 -0.37 -9.89
C GLU A 111 -12.02 -1.74 -9.48
N ASN A 112 -11.16 -2.66 -9.02
CA ASN A 112 -11.57 -3.95 -8.45
C ASN A 112 -11.90 -3.87 -6.95
N ILE A 113 -11.81 -2.66 -6.37
CA ILE A 113 -12.01 -2.40 -4.95
C ILE A 113 -13.17 -1.42 -4.82
N ASP A 114 -14.17 -1.74 -4.01
CA ASP A 114 -15.27 -0.79 -3.74
C ASP A 114 -14.77 0.21 -2.70
N ILE A 115 -14.31 1.37 -3.18
CA ILE A 115 -13.69 2.39 -2.33
C ILE A 115 -14.72 3.42 -1.97
N SER A 116 -15.22 3.34 -0.75
CA SER A 116 -16.22 4.27 -0.22
C SER A 116 -15.62 5.64 0.21
N GLY A 117 -14.46 6.06 -0.33
CA GLY A 117 -13.86 7.34 0.06
C GLY A 117 -12.47 7.70 -0.50
N VAL A 118 -12.20 7.54 -1.79
CA VAL A 118 -10.98 8.16 -2.36
C VAL A 118 -11.21 9.66 -2.55
N PRO A 119 -10.30 10.56 -2.14
CA PRO A 119 -10.27 11.92 -2.64
C PRO A 119 -9.91 11.88 -4.13
N PHE A 120 -10.64 12.64 -4.94
CA PHE A 120 -10.22 12.88 -6.30
C PHE A 120 -8.87 13.61 -6.29
N PHE A 121 -7.80 12.93 -6.70
CA PHE A 121 -6.55 13.58 -7.06
C PHE A 121 -6.78 14.32 -8.39
N TYR A 122 -7.16 15.60 -8.27
CA TYR A 122 -7.19 16.57 -9.38
C TYR A 122 -5.80 17.11 -9.68
#